data_AF-A0AA38FWN8-F1
#
_entry.id   AF-A0AA38FWN8-F1
#
_cell.length_a   1.000
_cell.length_b   1.000
_cell.length_c   1.000
_cell.angle_alpha   90.00
_cell.angle_beta   90.00
_cell.angle_gamma   90.00
#
_symmetry.space_group_name_H-M   'P 1'
#
loop_
_entity.id
_entity.type
_entity.pdbx_description
1 polymer ?
#
loop_
_entity_poly.entity_id
_entity_poly.type
_entity_poly.pdbx_seq_one_letter_code
_entity_poly.pdbx_strand_id
1 'polypeptide(L)'
;MASSSMVKMGSCLKADDVQELVKSKPGAEPERYIRPKQERIGCSALNAPASLQIPVIDMGRIVSGCHSTRQHEMARLSKACQEWGFFQVLNHGTGHWQLLERIKKVVMEFFKLPLEEKEKYAMMPGTIQGYGHGFIFSDDQKLDWCDMMALATMPKSIRKQNLWPDRPLLFRPDLVLGLSAHSDGSALTVLLQDDESVGLQILNKNLWISVEPIPGALVINIGDTLE
;
A
#
# COMPACT_ATOMS: atom_id res chain seq x y z
N MET A 1 36.95 21.97 -10.57
CA MET A 1 35.57 22.01 -11.09
C MET A 1 35.06 20.58 -11.10
N ALA A 2 34.13 20.23 -10.21
CA ALA A 2 33.51 18.91 -10.22
C ALA A 2 32.46 18.86 -11.35
N SER A 3 32.51 17.82 -12.17
CA SER A 3 31.51 17.62 -13.22
C SER A 3 30.17 17.26 -12.58
N SER A 4 29.18 18.13 -12.73
CA SER A 4 27.79 17.77 -12.42
C SER A 4 27.34 16.76 -13.48
N SER A 5 27.29 15.49 -13.11
CA SER A 5 26.65 14.46 -13.93
C SER A 5 25.14 14.73 -13.94
N MET A 6 24.64 15.33 -15.02
CA MET A 6 23.21 15.43 -15.27
C MET A 6 22.61 14.02 -15.19
N VAL A 7 21.64 13.83 -14.29
CA VAL A 7 20.86 12.60 -14.20
C VAL A 7 20.21 12.37 -15.56
N LYS A 8 20.56 11.26 -16.23
CA LYS A 8 19.95 10.87 -17.50
C LYS A 8 18.50 10.45 -17.24
N MET A 9 17.57 11.38 -17.42
CA MET A 9 16.15 11.05 -17.56
C MET A 9 15.97 10.08 -18.73
N GLY A 10 15.76 8.79 -18.40
CA GLY A 10 15.61 7.72 -19.39
C GLY A 10 16.52 6.49 -19.22
N SER A 11 17.43 6.42 -18.24
CA SER A 11 18.06 5.14 -17.90
C SER A 11 17.03 4.21 -17.27
N CYS A 12 16.66 3.14 -17.99
CA CYS A 12 15.76 2.09 -17.50
C CYS A 12 16.49 1.22 -16.47
N LEU A 13 16.68 1.76 -15.27
CA LEU A 13 17.19 1.03 -14.11
C LEU A 13 16.08 0.10 -13.61
N LYS A 14 16.05 -1.12 -14.13
CA LYS A 14 15.19 -2.18 -13.59
C LYS A 14 15.69 -2.58 -12.20
N ALA A 15 14.77 -2.82 -11.28
CA ALA A 15 15.02 -3.63 -10.10
C ALA A 15 14.76 -5.11 -10.42
N ASP A 16 15.34 -5.99 -9.61
CA ASP A 16 15.03 -7.42 -9.66
C ASP A 16 13.64 -7.67 -9.04
N ASP A 17 12.90 -8.64 -9.60
CA ASP A 17 11.61 -9.11 -9.07
C ASP A 17 11.83 -9.73 -7.68
N VAL A 18 11.13 -9.18 -6.68
CA VAL A 18 11.34 -9.52 -5.27
C VAL A 18 10.90 -10.96 -5.00
N GLN A 19 9.81 -11.43 -5.60
CA GLN A 19 9.40 -12.84 -5.50
C GLN A 19 10.44 -13.81 -6.10
N GLU A 20 11.09 -13.48 -7.22
CA GLU A 20 12.17 -14.31 -7.79
C GLU A 20 13.49 -14.23 -7.01
N LEU A 21 13.86 -13.06 -6.45
CA LEU A 21 15.00 -12.94 -5.52
C LEU A 21 14.84 -13.91 -4.34
N VAL A 22 13.65 -13.95 -3.75
CA VAL A 22 13.29 -14.82 -2.63
C VAL A 22 13.38 -16.30 -3.01
N LYS A 23 12.81 -16.70 -4.16
CA LYS A 23 12.84 -18.08 -4.62
C LYS A 23 14.26 -18.57 -4.91
N SER A 24 15.09 -17.70 -5.48
CA SER A 24 16.45 -18.04 -5.91
C SER A 24 17.48 -18.04 -4.77
N LYS A 25 17.36 -17.13 -3.79
CA LYS A 25 18.32 -16.99 -2.67
C LYS A 25 17.63 -16.56 -1.35
N PRO A 26 16.95 -17.49 -0.65
CA PRO A 26 16.33 -17.19 0.64
C PRO A 26 17.36 -16.70 1.69
N GLY A 27 17.09 -15.56 2.34
CA GLY A 27 17.92 -15.02 3.42
C GLY A 27 19.25 -14.40 2.97
N ALA A 28 19.35 -13.99 1.71
CA ALA A 28 20.51 -13.28 1.14
C ALA A 28 20.05 -12.03 0.37
N GLU A 29 19.32 -11.16 1.05
CA GLU A 29 18.75 -9.92 0.52
C GLU A 29 19.86 -9.02 -0.07
N PRO A 30 19.76 -8.56 -1.33
CA PRO A 30 20.75 -7.65 -1.89
C PRO A 30 20.83 -6.33 -1.11
N GLU A 31 22.04 -5.79 -0.96
CA GLU A 31 22.32 -4.58 -0.18
C GLU A 31 21.42 -3.39 -0.57
N ARG A 32 20.97 -3.32 -1.83
CA ARG A 32 20.06 -2.25 -2.31
C ARG A 32 18.70 -2.23 -1.60
N TYR A 33 18.27 -3.31 -0.97
CA TYR A 33 17.00 -3.37 -0.20
C TYR A 33 17.22 -3.34 1.32
N ILE A 34 18.45 -3.60 1.78
CA ILE A 34 18.79 -3.59 3.20
C ILE A 34 18.78 -2.15 3.73
N ARG A 35 17.85 -1.85 4.64
CA ARG A 35 17.72 -0.49 5.23
C ARG A 35 18.87 -0.15 6.21
N PRO A 36 19.21 1.13 6.40
CA PRO A 36 20.04 1.58 7.52
C PRO A 36 19.46 1.13 8.87
N LYS A 37 20.29 0.91 9.90
CA LYS A 37 19.83 0.40 11.21
C LYS A 37 18.79 1.30 11.88
N GLN A 38 18.79 2.59 11.55
CA GLN A 38 17.87 3.62 12.05
C GLN A 38 16.50 3.59 11.36
N GLU A 39 16.44 3.08 10.12
CA GLU A 39 15.20 2.92 9.32
C GLU A 39 14.59 1.52 9.47
N ARG A 40 15.39 0.52 9.86
CA ARG A 40 14.86 -0.82 10.18
C ARG A 40 13.88 -0.69 11.34
N ILE A 41 12.70 -1.26 11.18
CA ILE A 41 11.65 -1.27 12.21
C ILE A 41 12.01 -2.34 13.25
N GLY A 42 13.04 -2.04 14.04
CA GLY A 42 13.48 -2.80 15.20
C GLY A 42 13.04 -2.09 16.48
N CYS A 43 12.10 -2.70 17.20
CA CYS A 43 11.67 -2.34 18.57
C CYS A 43 10.80 -1.08 18.78
N SER A 44 10.55 -0.19 17.83
CA SER A 44 9.70 1.00 18.06
C SER A 44 8.19 0.69 18.08
N ALA A 45 7.68 -0.10 17.13
CA ALA A 45 6.27 -0.51 17.08
C ALA A 45 5.85 -1.39 18.28
N LEU A 46 6.79 -2.13 18.89
CA LEU A 46 6.56 -2.93 20.11
C LEU A 46 6.28 -2.08 21.36
N ASN A 47 6.51 -0.77 21.31
CA ASN A 47 6.25 0.14 22.43
C ASN A 47 4.86 0.80 22.36
N ALA A 48 4.09 0.58 21.29
CA ALA A 48 2.73 1.08 21.19
C ALA A 48 1.80 0.27 22.11
N PRO A 49 0.96 0.92 22.95
CA PRO A 49 -0.05 0.20 23.71
C PRO A 49 -1.03 -0.50 22.75
N ALA A 50 -1.34 -1.78 22.98
CA ALA A 50 -2.28 -2.53 22.14
C ALA A 50 -3.69 -1.91 22.04
N SER A 51 -4.03 -1.01 22.96
CA SER A 51 -5.26 -0.20 22.96
C SER A 51 -5.24 1.01 22.02
N LEU A 52 -4.07 1.38 21.47
CA LEU A 52 -3.90 2.55 20.60
C LEU A 52 -4.11 2.12 19.14
N GLN A 53 -5.37 2.07 18.72
CA GLN A 53 -5.76 1.74 17.34
C GLN A 53 -6.40 2.94 16.65
N ILE A 54 -6.37 2.95 15.31
CA ILE A 54 -7.06 3.97 14.51
C ILE A 54 -8.58 3.89 14.73
N PRO A 55 -9.32 5.02 14.61
CA PRO A 55 -10.76 5.03 14.76
C PRO A 55 -11.48 4.08 13.79
N VAL A 56 -12.55 3.45 14.24
CA VAL A 56 -13.45 2.63 13.40
C VAL A 56 -14.78 3.37 13.21
N ILE A 57 -15.12 3.68 11.96
CA ILE A 57 -16.30 4.45 11.55
C ILE A 57 -17.31 3.52 10.87
N ASP A 58 -18.57 3.56 11.32
CA ASP A 58 -19.67 2.76 10.79
C ASP A 58 -20.51 3.61 9.81
N MET A 59 -20.30 3.44 8.51
CA MET A 59 -21.05 4.19 7.49
C MET A 59 -22.55 3.86 7.49
N GLY A 60 -22.94 2.69 8.00
CA GLY A 60 -24.35 2.33 8.20
C GLY A 60 -25.03 3.26 9.21
N ARG A 61 -24.32 3.70 10.25
CA ARG A 61 -24.81 4.70 11.23
C ARG A 61 -24.94 6.09 10.63
N ILE A 62 -24.05 6.48 9.71
CA ILE A 62 -24.14 7.78 9.03
C ILE A 62 -25.30 7.78 8.03
N VAL A 63 -25.37 6.76 7.16
CA VAL A 63 -26.39 6.69 6.10
C VAL A 63 -27.78 6.39 6.67
N SER A 64 -27.91 5.30 7.42
CA SER A 64 -29.21 4.73 7.83
C SER A 64 -29.57 4.98 9.30
N GLY A 65 -28.69 5.59 10.09
CA GLY A 65 -28.96 5.90 11.49
C GLY A 65 -29.98 7.03 11.68
N CYS A 66 -30.65 7.04 12.83
CA CYS A 66 -31.46 8.17 13.28
C CYS A 66 -30.58 9.42 13.52
N HIS A 67 -31.21 10.59 13.63
CA HIS A 67 -30.50 11.88 13.69
C HIS A 67 -29.36 11.92 14.73
N SER A 68 -29.60 11.47 15.96
CA SER A 68 -28.58 11.45 17.02
C SER A 68 -27.42 10.49 16.71
N THR A 69 -27.72 9.27 16.24
CA THR A 69 -26.71 8.29 15.83
C THR A 69 -25.86 8.79 14.67
N ARG A 70 -26.49 9.39 13.64
CA ARG A 70 -25.80 10.00 12.50
C ARG A 70 -24.90 11.13 12.95
N GLN A 71 -25.40 12.06 13.76
CA GLN A 71 -24.64 13.21 14.25
C GLN A 71 -23.43 12.77 15.10
N HIS A 72 -23.61 11.77 15.96
CA HIS A 72 -22.53 11.20 16.75
C HIS A 72 -21.44 10.56 15.87
N GLU A 73 -21.83 9.74 14.89
CA GLU A 73 -20.87 9.06 14.02
C GLU A 73 -20.15 10.03 13.07
N MET A 74 -20.84 11.06 12.57
CA MET A 74 -20.21 12.15 11.80
C MET A 74 -19.20 12.94 12.64
N ALA A 75 -19.47 13.17 13.93
CA ALA A 75 -18.49 13.80 14.82
C ALA A 75 -17.26 12.90 15.06
N ARG A 76 -17.46 11.58 15.16
CA ARG A 76 -16.35 10.60 15.24
C ARG A 76 -15.51 10.60 13.97
N LEU A 77 -16.14 10.63 12.78
CA LEU A 77 -15.45 10.73 11.50
C LEU A 77 -14.65 12.04 11.39
N SER A 78 -15.26 13.19 11.71
CA SER A 78 -14.58 14.48 11.67
C SER A 78 -13.36 14.52 12.59
N LYS A 79 -13.48 13.94 13.80
CA LYS A 79 -12.39 13.77 14.75
C LYS A 79 -11.29 12.83 14.23
N ALA A 80 -11.66 11.74 13.55
CA ALA A 80 -10.70 10.81 12.94
C ALA A 80 -9.87 11.50 11.85
N CYS A 81 -10.49 12.28 10.96
CA CYS A 81 -9.75 13.06 9.97
C CYS A 81 -8.76 14.04 10.63
N GLN A 82 -9.21 14.78 11.67
CA GLN A 82 -8.39 15.83 12.32
C GLN A 82 -7.26 15.29 13.22
N GLU A 83 -7.48 14.21 13.97
CA GLU A 83 -6.51 13.72 14.97
C GLU A 83 -5.63 12.56 14.48
N TRP A 84 -6.01 11.89 13.38
CA TRP A 84 -5.33 10.69 12.89
C TRP A 84 -4.98 10.71 11.41
N GLY A 85 -5.78 11.36 10.56
CA GLY A 85 -5.68 11.22 9.11
C GLY A 85 -6.00 9.80 8.58
N PHE A 86 -6.17 8.81 9.45
CA PHE A 86 -6.41 7.40 9.16
C PHE A 86 -7.58 6.85 9.99
N PHE A 87 -8.44 6.01 9.39
CA PHE A 87 -9.51 5.29 10.07
C PHE A 87 -9.95 4.03 9.31
N GLN A 88 -10.46 3.02 10.01
CA GLN A 88 -11.15 1.89 9.38
C GLN A 88 -12.62 2.22 9.19
N VAL A 89 -13.21 1.71 8.12
CA VAL A 89 -14.63 1.90 7.80
C VAL A 89 -15.34 0.57 7.71
N LEU A 90 -16.46 0.45 8.43
CA LEU A 90 -17.42 -0.65 8.36
C LEU A 90 -18.71 -0.21 7.67
N ASN A 91 -19.48 -1.19 7.18
CA ASN A 91 -20.80 -0.97 6.55
C ASN A 91 -20.79 0.06 5.40
N HIS A 92 -19.67 0.16 4.66
CA HIS A 92 -19.40 1.12 3.58
C HIS A 92 -20.26 0.98 2.31
N GLY A 93 -21.27 0.10 2.30
CA GLY A 93 -22.25 0.04 1.22
C GLY A 93 -21.76 -0.59 -0.09
N THR A 94 -20.58 -1.20 -0.15
CA THR A 94 -20.14 -2.02 -1.31
C THR A 94 -21.02 -3.25 -1.56
N GLY A 95 -21.95 -3.54 -0.63
CA GLY A 95 -23.11 -4.42 -0.80
C GLY A 95 -22.81 -5.91 -0.76
N HIS A 96 -21.56 -6.32 -0.99
CA HIS A 96 -21.18 -7.72 -1.17
C HIS A 96 -19.78 -7.97 -0.58
N TRP A 97 -19.70 -8.68 0.54
CA TRP A 97 -18.44 -9.26 1.04
C TRP A 97 -17.73 -10.05 -0.07
N GLN A 98 -18.50 -10.76 -0.89
CA GLN A 98 -18.02 -11.52 -2.04
C GLN A 98 -17.33 -10.65 -3.11
N LEU A 99 -17.52 -9.33 -3.14
CA LEU A 99 -16.76 -8.44 -4.03
C LEU A 99 -15.35 -8.19 -3.49
N LEU A 100 -15.21 -7.88 -2.19
CA LEU A 100 -13.90 -7.70 -1.56
C LEU A 100 -13.09 -8.99 -1.64
N GLU A 101 -13.72 -10.12 -1.32
CA GLU A 101 -13.09 -11.44 -1.44
C GLU A 101 -12.73 -11.80 -2.90
N ARG A 102 -13.52 -11.37 -3.89
CA ARG A 102 -13.11 -11.50 -5.30
C ARG A 102 -11.97 -10.57 -5.67
N ILE A 103 -11.91 -9.34 -5.14
CA ILE A 103 -10.79 -8.41 -5.42
C ILE A 103 -9.51 -8.95 -4.81
N LYS A 104 -9.53 -9.32 -3.51
CA LYS A 104 -8.45 -10.07 -2.87
C LYS A 104 -8.10 -11.25 -3.74
N LYS A 105 -9.03 -12.18 -3.99
CA LYS A 105 -8.79 -13.37 -4.83
C LYS A 105 -8.30 -13.05 -6.24
N VAL A 106 -8.55 -11.89 -6.85
CA VAL A 106 -8.03 -11.53 -8.19
C VAL A 106 -6.62 -10.94 -8.14
N VAL A 107 -6.31 -10.13 -7.12
CA VAL A 107 -4.94 -9.62 -6.85
C VAL A 107 -4.05 -10.69 -6.23
N MET A 108 -4.68 -11.63 -5.52
CA MET A 108 -4.12 -12.88 -5.01
C MET A 108 -4.23 -14.02 -6.01
N GLU A 109 -5.00 -13.84 -7.10
CA GLU A 109 -4.69 -14.19 -8.49
C GLU A 109 -3.57 -13.15 -8.94
N PHE A 110 -3.26 -12.77 -10.17
CA PHE A 110 -2.06 -11.99 -10.62
C PHE A 110 -0.56 -12.31 -10.18
N PHE A 111 -0.19 -12.44 -8.91
CA PHE A 111 1.22 -12.57 -8.41
C PHE A 111 1.81 -14.03 -8.21
N LYS A 112 1.20 -15.15 -8.70
CA LYS A 112 1.80 -16.53 -8.76
C LYS A 112 2.05 -16.92 -10.22
N LEU A 113 1.53 -16.15 -11.16
CA LEU A 113 1.92 -16.24 -12.55
C LEU A 113 3.46 -16.25 -12.60
N PRO A 114 4.04 -17.08 -13.50
CA PRO A 114 5.47 -17.02 -13.78
C PRO A 114 5.91 -15.59 -14.07
N LEU A 115 7.18 -15.26 -13.78
CA LEU A 115 7.71 -13.91 -14.01
C LEU A 115 7.47 -13.47 -15.46
N GLU A 116 7.64 -14.37 -16.42
CA GLU A 116 7.44 -14.14 -17.86
C GLU A 116 6.00 -13.75 -18.22
N GLU A 117 5.02 -14.17 -17.41
CA GLU A 117 3.62 -13.78 -17.57
C GLU A 117 3.33 -12.43 -16.88
N LYS A 118 3.97 -12.14 -15.72
CA LYS A 118 3.89 -10.85 -15.04
C LYS A 118 4.55 -9.73 -15.86
N GLU A 119 5.71 -10.00 -16.47
CA GLU A 119 6.48 -9.04 -17.29
C GLU A 119 5.76 -8.58 -18.56
N LYS A 120 4.75 -9.32 -19.06
CA LYS A 120 3.87 -8.85 -20.16
C LYS A 120 3.16 -7.54 -19.83
N TYR A 121 3.01 -7.26 -18.53
CA TYR A 121 2.34 -6.08 -17.99
C TYR A 121 3.33 -5.04 -17.44
N ALA A 122 4.63 -5.16 -17.71
CA ALA A 122 5.69 -4.34 -17.11
C ALA A 122 5.46 -2.82 -17.20
N MET A 123 5.83 -2.12 -16.13
CA MET A 123 5.83 -0.67 -16.04
C MET A 123 6.90 -0.10 -16.96
N MET A 124 6.45 0.62 -17.99
CA MET A 124 7.35 1.21 -18.99
C MET A 124 7.88 2.57 -18.54
N PRO A 125 9.06 3.03 -19.03
CA PRO A 125 9.54 4.37 -18.75
C PRO A 125 8.51 5.45 -19.11
N GLY A 126 8.31 6.42 -18.22
CA GLY A 126 7.36 7.53 -18.40
C GLY A 126 5.89 7.18 -18.09
N THR A 127 5.59 6.01 -17.54
CA THR A 127 4.25 5.66 -17.02
C THR A 127 4.35 5.09 -15.61
N ILE A 128 3.45 5.51 -14.72
CA ILE A 128 3.28 4.89 -13.39
C ILE A 128 2.36 3.66 -13.40
N GLN A 129 1.79 3.31 -14.56
CA GLN A 129 0.97 2.10 -14.73
C GLN A 129 1.81 0.93 -15.26
N GLY A 130 1.62 -0.25 -14.65
CA GLY A 130 2.23 -1.54 -15.03
C GLY A 130 2.78 -2.31 -13.82
N TYR A 131 3.46 -3.41 -14.11
CA TYR A 131 4.13 -4.31 -13.17
C TYR A 131 5.58 -3.92 -12.88
N GLY A 132 6.01 -4.06 -11.62
CA GLY A 132 7.38 -3.84 -11.16
C GLY A 132 7.52 -2.61 -10.28
N HIS A 133 8.75 -2.28 -9.90
CA HIS A 133 9.06 -1.16 -9.01
C HIS A 133 8.78 0.20 -9.66
N GLY A 134 7.94 1.00 -9.01
CA GLY A 134 7.82 2.42 -9.34
C GLY A 134 9.04 3.23 -8.89
N PHE A 135 9.25 4.38 -9.52
CA PHE A 135 10.07 5.48 -8.98
C PHE A 135 11.54 5.14 -8.65
N ILE A 136 12.22 4.43 -9.56
CA ILE A 136 13.69 4.27 -9.52
C ILE A 136 14.36 5.44 -10.24
N PHE A 137 15.16 6.21 -9.51
CA PHE A 137 15.82 7.43 -9.98
C PHE A 137 17.36 7.31 -10.05
N SER A 138 17.97 6.39 -9.31
CA SER A 138 19.42 6.16 -9.31
C SER A 138 19.83 4.74 -8.90
N ASP A 139 21.06 4.33 -9.22
CA ASP A 139 21.61 3.00 -8.91
C ASP A 139 21.85 2.78 -7.40
N ASP A 140 22.15 3.84 -6.67
CA ASP A 140 22.42 3.85 -5.22
C ASP A 140 21.15 3.97 -4.36
N GLN A 141 19.99 4.27 -4.97
CA GLN A 141 18.71 4.33 -4.28
C GLN A 141 18.38 3.00 -3.60
N LYS A 142 18.04 3.09 -2.30
CA LYS A 142 17.46 1.97 -1.54
C LYS A 142 16.05 1.68 -2.04
N LEU A 143 15.78 0.41 -2.33
CA LEU A 143 14.51 -0.06 -2.90
C LEU A 143 13.61 -0.67 -1.84
N ASP A 144 12.31 -0.65 -2.12
CA ASP A 144 11.30 -1.36 -1.32
C ASP A 144 11.19 -2.83 -1.74
N TRP A 145 10.91 -3.68 -0.76
CA TRP A 145 10.79 -5.12 -0.93
C TRP A 145 9.34 -5.52 -1.23
N CYS A 146 8.82 -4.90 -2.27
CA CYS A 146 7.55 -5.28 -2.89
C CYS A 146 7.71 -5.36 -4.40
N ASP A 147 6.94 -6.24 -5.01
CA ASP A 147 6.57 -6.11 -6.41
C ASP A 147 5.22 -5.39 -6.48
N MET A 148 5.06 -4.43 -7.39
CA MET A 148 3.85 -3.61 -7.49
C MET A 148 3.13 -3.82 -8.83
N MET A 149 1.80 -3.77 -8.82
CA MET A 149 0.97 -3.61 -10.01
C MET A 149 0.11 -2.35 -9.86
N ALA A 150 0.43 -1.32 -10.63
CA ALA A 150 -0.27 -0.05 -10.60
C ALA A 150 -1.15 0.14 -11.83
N LEU A 151 -2.44 0.41 -11.64
CA LEU A 151 -3.43 0.53 -12.72
C LEU A 151 -4.29 1.78 -12.54
N ALA A 152 -4.41 2.60 -13.59
CA ALA A 152 -5.33 3.72 -13.55
C ALA A 152 -6.76 3.21 -13.83
N THR A 153 -7.65 3.40 -12.86
CA THR A 153 -9.02 2.86 -12.92
C THR A 153 -10.06 3.88 -13.39
N MET A 154 -9.86 5.17 -13.17
CA MET A 154 -10.76 6.25 -13.62
C MET A 154 -9.99 7.53 -13.95
N PRO A 155 -10.43 8.34 -14.94
CA PRO A 155 -11.52 8.07 -15.88
C PRO A 155 -11.22 6.92 -16.86
N LYS A 156 -12.24 6.42 -17.58
CA LYS A 156 -12.05 5.31 -18.54
C LYS A 156 -10.99 5.60 -19.62
N SER A 157 -10.78 6.86 -19.98
CA SER A 157 -9.81 7.29 -20.99
C SER A 157 -8.35 7.03 -20.60
N ILE A 158 -8.01 6.90 -19.31
CA ILE A 158 -6.64 6.62 -18.86
C ILE A 158 -6.38 5.14 -18.54
N ARG A 159 -7.41 4.28 -18.66
CA ARG A 159 -7.28 2.82 -18.49
C ARG A 159 -6.49 2.22 -19.64
N LYS A 160 -5.30 1.70 -19.36
CA LYS A 160 -4.57 0.85 -20.30
C LYS A 160 -5.13 -0.58 -20.22
N GLN A 161 -6.08 -0.92 -21.08
CA GLN A 161 -6.78 -2.22 -21.05
C GLN A 161 -5.82 -3.43 -21.12
N ASN A 162 -4.71 -3.28 -21.83
CA ASN A 162 -3.66 -4.29 -21.95
C ASN A 162 -2.81 -4.49 -20.67
N LEU A 163 -3.01 -3.69 -19.61
CA LEU A 163 -2.30 -3.81 -18.33
C LEU A 163 -3.08 -4.60 -17.25
N TRP A 164 -4.33 -5.00 -17.51
CA TRP A 164 -5.16 -5.71 -16.52
C TRP A 164 -4.88 -7.23 -16.53
N PRO A 165 -4.50 -7.88 -15.40
CA PRO A 165 -3.82 -9.19 -15.45
C PRO A 165 -4.50 -10.35 -14.67
N ASP A 166 -3.87 -11.55 -14.63
CA ASP A 166 -4.51 -12.85 -14.34
C ASP A 166 -4.21 -13.61 -12.99
N ARG A 167 -3.07 -14.29 -12.68
CA ARG A 167 -3.00 -15.43 -11.68
C ARG A 167 -1.90 -15.52 -10.51
N PRO A 168 -2.04 -16.33 -9.41
CA PRO A 168 -1.98 -16.08 -7.90
C PRO A 168 -0.96 -15.36 -6.91
N LEU A 169 -0.34 -15.97 -5.87
CA LEU A 169 0.00 -15.28 -4.57
C LEU A 169 1.37 -15.56 -3.85
N LEU A 170 1.75 -14.64 -2.93
CA LEU A 170 2.41 -14.79 -1.58
C LEU A 170 3.91 -14.46 -1.40
N PHE A 171 4.22 -13.83 -0.24
CA PHE A 171 5.58 -13.57 0.29
C PHE A 171 5.60 -13.22 1.84
N ARG A 172 6.78 -13.05 2.52
CA ARG A 172 6.97 -12.83 4.00
C ARG A 172 8.07 -11.80 4.42
N PRO A 173 7.97 -11.01 5.51
CA PRO A 173 8.51 -9.63 5.52
C PRO A 173 9.76 -9.27 6.37
N ASP A 174 10.39 -10.17 7.12
CA ASP A 174 11.09 -9.80 8.39
C ASP A 174 12.42 -8.99 8.33
N LEU A 175 13.00 -8.71 7.15
CA LEU A 175 14.33 -8.06 7.02
C LEU A 175 14.31 -6.69 6.31
N VAL A 176 13.14 -6.24 5.90
CA VAL A 176 12.94 -5.30 4.80
C VAL A 176 11.67 -4.47 5.01
N LEU A 177 11.53 -3.36 4.29
CA LEU A 177 10.27 -2.62 4.25
C LEU A 177 9.51 -3.02 2.98
N GLY A 178 8.25 -3.42 3.14
CA GLY A 178 7.36 -3.69 2.01
C GLY A 178 7.07 -2.41 1.22
N LEU A 179 6.94 -1.27 1.89
CA LEU A 179 6.85 0.06 1.29
C LEU A 179 7.50 1.07 2.23
N SER A 180 8.26 2.03 1.69
CA SER A 180 8.92 3.08 2.49
C SER A 180 7.91 3.96 3.20
N ALA A 181 8.30 4.59 4.32
CA ALA A 181 7.49 5.60 4.98
C ALA A 181 7.25 6.80 4.04
N HIS A 182 5.99 7.18 3.84
CA HIS A 182 5.55 8.27 2.97
C HIS A 182 4.21 8.87 3.45
N SER A 183 3.83 10.01 2.88
CA SER A 183 2.45 10.50 2.85
C SER A 183 1.85 10.29 1.45
N ASP A 184 0.53 10.24 1.36
CA ASP A 184 -0.16 10.04 0.09
C ASP A 184 -0.44 11.38 -0.59
N GLY A 185 0.17 11.62 -1.75
CA GLY A 185 -0.17 12.79 -2.60
C GLY A 185 -1.60 12.76 -3.20
N SER A 186 -2.47 11.85 -2.76
CA SER A 186 -3.88 11.77 -3.17
C SER A 186 -4.73 12.79 -2.38
N ALA A 187 -6.05 12.84 -2.63
CA ALA A 187 -6.99 13.50 -1.72
C ALA A 187 -7.58 12.53 -0.69
N LEU A 188 -7.75 11.27 -1.09
CA LEU A 188 -8.28 10.20 -0.26
C LEU A 188 -7.78 8.87 -0.85
N THR A 189 -7.24 8.01 0.01
CA THR A 189 -6.88 6.63 -0.34
C THR A 189 -7.84 5.67 0.36
N VAL A 190 -8.21 4.59 -0.33
CA VAL A 190 -9.08 3.52 0.19
C VAL A 190 -8.36 2.19 -0.03
N LEU A 191 -7.94 1.57 1.06
CA LEU A 191 -7.14 0.36 1.09
C LEU A 191 -7.97 -0.84 1.59
N LEU A 192 -7.93 -1.92 0.81
CA LEU A 192 -8.38 -3.24 1.23
C LEU A 192 -7.15 -4.05 1.64
N GLN A 193 -7.00 -4.33 2.94
CA GLN A 193 -5.95 -5.22 3.45
C GLN A 193 -6.33 -6.68 3.22
N ASP A 194 -5.32 -7.55 3.24
CA ASP A 194 -5.51 -8.97 3.53
C ASP A 194 -5.90 -9.16 5.01
N ASP A 195 -6.74 -10.17 5.31
CA ASP A 195 -7.25 -10.36 6.67
C ASP A 195 -6.26 -11.13 7.57
N GLU A 196 -5.34 -11.91 6.98
CA GLU A 196 -4.41 -12.78 7.71
C GLU A 196 -3.05 -12.10 7.97
N SER A 197 -2.79 -10.94 7.34
CA SER A 197 -1.46 -10.30 7.28
C SER A 197 -1.45 -8.88 7.87
N VAL A 198 -0.81 -8.72 9.02
CA VAL A 198 -0.55 -7.39 9.63
C VAL A 198 0.71 -6.78 9.00
N GLY A 199 0.51 -5.84 8.06
CA GLY A 199 1.62 -5.16 7.35
C GLY A 199 1.56 -3.63 7.35
N LEU A 200 0.37 -3.03 7.45
CA LEU A 200 0.24 -1.58 7.51
C LEU A 200 0.67 -1.04 8.87
N GLN A 201 1.57 -0.06 8.87
CA GLN A 201 1.91 0.73 10.05
C GLN A 201 1.76 2.22 9.73
N ILE A 202 1.24 2.98 10.70
CA ILE A 202 1.07 4.43 10.59
C ILE A 202 1.92 5.15 11.66
N LEU A 203 2.35 6.37 11.36
CA LEU A 203 3.09 7.20 12.31
C LEU A 203 2.14 8.21 12.96
N ASN A 204 1.83 8.04 14.26
CA ASN A 204 1.07 9.01 15.04
C ASN A 204 1.90 9.49 16.23
N LYS A 205 2.10 10.81 16.38
CA LYS A 205 2.87 11.42 17.49
C LYS A 205 4.25 10.78 17.70
N ASN A 206 4.97 10.55 16.60
CA ASN A 206 6.29 9.89 16.54
C ASN A 206 6.33 8.41 16.96
N LEU A 207 5.17 7.76 17.07
CA LEU A 207 5.03 6.33 17.37
C LEU A 207 4.47 5.59 16.16
N TRP A 208 5.14 4.52 15.75
CA TRP A 208 4.63 3.60 14.73
C TRP A 208 3.60 2.66 15.35
N ILE A 209 2.42 2.60 14.75
CA ILE A 209 1.26 1.82 15.21
C ILE A 209 0.86 0.85 14.09
N SER A 210 0.81 -0.45 14.39
CA SER A 210 0.27 -1.45 13.48
C SER A 210 -1.25 -1.29 13.32
N VAL A 211 -1.74 -1.37 12.09
CA VAL A 211 -3.17 -1.37 11.77
C VAL A 211 -3.62 -2.82 11.59
N GLU A 212 -4.22 -3.36 12.65
CA GLU A 212 -4.85 -4.69 12.65
C GLU A 212 -6.03 -4.72 11.66
N PRO A 213 -6.04 -5.60 10.64
CA PRO A 213 -7.16 -5.74 9.72
C PRO A 213 -8.46 -6.11 10.44
N ILE A 214 -9.55 -5.39 10.19
CA ILE A 214 -10.89 -5.82 10.60
C ILE A 214 -11.57 -6.50 9.40
N PRO A 215 -12.00 -7.77 9.49
CA PRO A 215 -12.70 -8.44 8.40
C PRO A 215 -13.93 -7.65 7.94
N GLY A 216 -13.98 -7.32 6.65
CA GLY A 216 -15.06 -6.51 6.05
C GLY A 216 -14.84 -5.00 6.11
N ALA A 217 -13.78 -4.52 6.75
CA ALA A 217 -13.43 -3.11 6.75
C ALA A 217 -12.61 -2.69 5.52
N LEU A 218 -12.59 -1.39 5.28
CA LEU A 218 -11.62 -0.71 4.41
C LEU A 218 -10.87 0.30 5.26
N VAL A 219 -9.55 0.40 5.11
CA VAL A 219 -8.79 1.51 5.67
C VAL A 219 -8.95 2.70 4.75
N ILE A 220 -9.19 3.87 5.33
CA ILE A 220 -9.20 5.15 4.61
C ILE A 220 -8.15 6.05 5.24
N ASN A 221 -7.39 6.74 4.40
CA ASN A 221 -6.55 7.85 4.81
C ASN A 221 -6.77 9.10 3.97
N ILE A 222 -6.61 10.24 4.63
CA ILE A 222 -6.51 11.55 4.01
C ILE A 222 -5.12 11.65 3.36
N GLY A 223 -5.06 12.28 2.19
CA GLY A 223 -3.80 12.57 1.50
C GLY A 223 -3.55 14.08 1.40
N ASP A 224 -2.33 14.44 1.04
CA ASP A 224 -1.75 15.79 1.03
C ASP A 224 -2.55 16.81 0.18
N THR A 225 -3.45 16.35 -0.71
CA THR A 225 -4.33 17.23 -1.50
C THR A 225 -5.53 17.75 -0.70
N LEU A 226 -5.86 17.14 0.44
CA LEU A 226 -7.03 17.45 1.27
C LEU A 226 -6.67 18.01 2.66
N GLU A 227 -5.39 18.00 3.04
CA GLU A 227 -4.85 18.64 4.25
C GLU A 227 -4.76 20.18 4.11
#